data_AF-A0A7K7AEU0-F1
#
_entry.id   AF-A0A7K7AEU0-F1
#
_cell.length_a   1.000
_cell.length_b   1.000
_cell.length_c   1.000
_cell.angle_alpha   90.00
_cell.angle_beta   90.00
_cell.angle_gamma   90.00
#
_symmetry.space_group_name_H-M   'P 1'
#
loop_
_entity.id
_entity.type
_entity.pdbx_description
1 polymer ?
#
loop_
_entity_poly.entity_id
_entity_poly.type
_entity_poly.pdbx_seq_one_letter_code
_entity_poly.pdbx_strand_id
1 'polypeptide(L)'
;NVICSIVFGNRFDYEDTEFQEMMQVMNESFREFSSTSAQFYDMSDGLFALLPGPHRRLEQLLGRMRRFIARHVQQHRATLDPAAPRDFIDCFLLQMDKEKDKAGSEFNEKNLELTTLNLFFAGTETVSSTLRYGFLLLMKHPEVQGGRRRRGHGGSAG
;
A
#
# COMPACT_ATOMS: atom_id res chain seq x y z
N ASN A 1 5.62 -1.11 6.86
CA ASN A 1 7.05 -1.44 7.10
C ASN A 1 7.55 -2.69 6.39
N VAL A 2 6.94 -3.87 6.48
CA VAL A 2 7.41 -5.06 5.74
C VAL A 2 7.38 -4.85 4.22
N ILE A 3 6.24 -4.43 3.68
CA ILE A 3 6.15 -4.14 2.24
C ILE A 3 7.03 -2.95 1.83
N CYS A 4 7.23 -1.97 2.73
CA CYS A 4 8.10 -0.83 2.48
C CYS A 4 9.54 -1.26 2.21
N SER A 5 10.08 -2.22 2.96
CA SER A 5 11.45 -2.71 2.71
C SER A 5 11.60 -3.46 1.39
N ILE A 6 10.52 -4.04 0.87
CA ILE A 6 10.53 -4.73 -0.43
C ILE A 6 10.42 -3.71 -1.57
N VAL A 7 9.63 -2.66 -1.36
CA VAL A 7 9.28 -1.69 -2.40
C VAL A 7 10.28 -0.53 -2.50
N PHE A 8 10.74 0.00 -1.36
CA PHE A 8 11.62 1.19 -1.26
C PHE A 8 13.01 0.88 -0.69
N GLY A 9 13.32 -0.40 -0.48
CA GLY A 9 14.60 -0.85 0.08
C GLY A 9 14.79 -0.54 1.58
N ASN A 10 13.87 0.21 2.19
CA ASN A 10 14.02 0.74 3.54
C ASN A 10 12.77 0.53 4.39
N ARG A 11 13.00 0.47 5.70
CA ARG A 11 11.94 0.58 6.70
C ARG A 11 11.84 2.05 7.11
N PHE A 12 10.63 2.54 7.24
CA PHE A 12 10.36 3.88 7.76
C PHE A 12 10.34 3.83 9.28
N ASP A 13 10.86 4.89 9.90
CA ASP A 13 10.66 5.11 11.32
C ASP A 13 9.16 5.26 11.61
N TYR A 14 8.71 4.77 12.76
CA TYR A 14 7.34 4.98 13.20
C TYR A 14 7.05 6.46 13.51
N GLU A 15 8.08 7.26 13.81
CA GLU A 15 8.00 8.70 14.07
C GLU A 15 8.19 9.55 12.81
N ASP A 16 8.45 8.95 11.65
CA ASP A 16 8.55 9.66 10.38
C ASP A 16 7.19 10.29 10.01
N THR A 17 7.15 11.62 10.00
CA THR A 17 5.92 12.39 9.76
C THR A 17 5.38 12.20 8.34
N GLU A 18 6.25 12.09 7.33
CA GLU A 18 5.83 11.88 5.94
C GLU A 18 5.19 10.49 5.79
N PHE A 19 5.79 9.49 6.43
CA PHE A 19 5.25 8.13 6.47
C PHE A 19 3.93 8.06 7.24
N GLN A 20 3.83 8.72 8.40
CA GLN A 20 2.58 8.78 9.16
C GLN A 20 1.45 9.44 8.38
N GLU A 21 1.72 10.58 7.71
CA GLU A 21 0.75 11.23 6.83
C GLU A 21 0.32 10.31 5.69
N MET A 22 1.27 9.58 5.10
CA MET A 22 0.96 8.62 4.04
C MET A 22 0.04 7.50 4.53
N MET A 23 0.30 6.95 5.73
CA MET A 23 -0.57 5.95 6.37
C MET A 23 -1.97 6.49 6.66
N GLN A 24 -2.11 7.76 7.07
CA GLN A 24 -3.41 8.40 7.25
C GLN A 24 -4.17 8.53 5.93
N VAL A 25 -3.48 8.98 4.87
CA VAL A 25 -4.08 9.09 3.53
C VAL A 25 -4.54 7.72 3.02
N MET A 26 -3.75 6.67 3.22
CA MET A 26 -4.15 5.31 2.85
C MET A 26 -5.41 4.86 3.58
N ASN A 27 -5.49 5.09 4.89
CA ASN A 27 -6.66 4.72 5.67
C ASN A 27 -7.91 5.52 5.24
N GLU A 28 -7.77 6.82 5.00
CA GLU A 28 -8.84 7.65 4.45
C GLU A 28 -9.29 7.13 3.09
N SER A 29 -8.37 6.85 2.16
CA SER A 29 -8.70 6.26 0.86
C SER A 29 -9.47 4.96 1.00
N PHE A 30 -9.02 4.05 1.88
CA PHE A 30 -9.68 2.77 2.09
C PHE A 30 -11.12 2.94 2.60
N ARG A 31 -11.35 3.90 3.51
CA ARG A 31 -12.69 4.24 4.00
C ARG A 31 -13.57 4.84 2.92
N GLU A 32 -13.03 5.74 2.09
CA GLU A 32 -13.75 6.34 0.97
C GLU A 32 -14.13 5.29 -0.08
N PHE A 33 -13.21 4.39 -0.45
CA PHE A 33 -13.49 3.24 -1.32
C PHE A 33 -14.59 2.33 -0.76
N SER A 34 -14.60 2.13 0.55
CA SER A 34 -15.58 1.27 1.23
C SER A 34 -16.93 1.97 1.46
N SER A 35 -17.06 3.25 1.12
CA SER A 35 -18.29 4.02 1.34
C SER A 35 -19.41 3.59 0.41
N THR A 36 -20.65 3.64 0.92
CA THR A 36 -21.85 3.37 0.11
C THR A 36 -21.93 4.29 -1.10
N SER A 37 -21.54 5.57 -0.95
CA SER A 37 -21.48 6.52 -2.05
C SER A 37 -20.49 6.13 -3.16
N ALA A 38 -19.34 5.56 -2.82
CA ALA A 38 -18.37 5.08 -3.80
C ALA A 38 -18.92 3.86 -4.57
N GLN A 39 -19.58 2.93 -3.88
CA GLN A 39 -20.20 1.76 -4.52
C GLN A 39 -21.33 2.16 -5.47
N PHE A 40 -22.18 3.11 -5.10
CA PHE A 40 -23.24 3.63 -5.98
C PHE A 40 -22.68 4.32 -7.23
N TYR A 41 -21.56 5.03 -7.10
CA TYR A 41 -20.90 5.67 -8.23
C TYR A 41 -20.31 4.66 -9.21
N ASP A 42 -19.63 3.61 -8.71
CA ASP A 42 -19.05 2.53 -9.53
C ASP A 42 -20.13 1.73 -10.28
N MET A 43 -21.30 1.54 -9.67
CA MET A 43 -22.45 0.86 -10.29
C MET A 43 -23.20 1.72 -11.31
N SER A 44 -23.06 3.04 -11.28
CA SER A 44 -23.68 3.92 -12.27
C SER A 44 -22.75 4.02 -13.47
N ASP A 45 -23.17 3.56 -14.65
CA ASP A 45 -22.42 3.61 -15.93
C ASP A 45 -22.06 5.06 -16.35
N GLY A 46 -21.15 5.71 -15.63
CA GLY A 46 -20.70 7.08 -15.88
C GLY A 46 -21.74 8.18 -15.64
N LEU A 47 -22.99 7.86 -15.30
CA LEU A 47 -24.09 8.85 -15.20
C LEU A 47 -23.79 9.96 -14.18
N PHE A 48 -23.08 9.63 -13.11
CA PHE A 48 -22.70 10.59 -12.06
C PHE A 48 -21.25 11.09 -12.18
N ALA A 49 -20.52 10.72 -13.24
CA ALA A 49 -19.10 11.02 -13.37
C ALA A 49 -18.75 12.51 -13.53
N LEU A 50 -19.72 13.32 -13.93
CA LEU A 50 -19.56 14.77 -14.11
C LEU A 50 -20.07 15.59 -12.90
N LEU A 51 -20.74 14.96 -11.93
CA LEU A 51 -21.25 15.68 -10.75
C LEU A 51 -20.14 15.94 -9.74
N PRO A 52 -20.05 17.12 -9.10
CA PRO A 52 -19.14 17.27 -7.97
C PRO A 52 -19.55 16.32 -6.83
N GLY A 53 -18.69 15.33 -6.53
CA GLY A 53 -19.02 14.27 -5.58
C GLY A 53 -17.80 13.66 -4.86
N PRO A 54 -18.02 12.64 -4.00
CA PRO A 54 -16.98 12.02 -3.18
C PRO A 54 -15.77 11.49 -3.97
N HIS A 55 -15.94 11.18 -5.27
CA HIS A 55 -14.84 10.79 -6.14
C HIS A 55 -13.74 11.86 -6.25
N ARG A 56 -14.05 13.16 -6.15
CA ARG A 56 -13.02 14.21 -6.18
C ARG A 56 -12.09 14.12 -4.97
N ARG A 57 -12.63 13.74 -3.81
CA ARG A 57 -11.82 13.49 -2.60
C ARG A 57 -10.92 12.28 -2.83
N LEU A 58 -11.46 11.22 -3.41
CA LEU A 58 -10.69 10.01 -3.71
C LEU A 58 -9.55 10.29 -4.70
N GLU A 59 -9.82 11.04 -5.78
CA GLU A 59 -8.79 11.49 -6.73
C GLU A 59 -7.70 12.33 -6.04
N GLN A 60 -8.07 13.22 -5.12
CA GLN A 60 -7.10 14.00 -4.34
C GLN A 60 -6.23 13.12 -3.46
N LEU A 61 -6.82 12.14 -2.76
CA LEU A 61 -6.09 11.21 -1.89
C LEU A 61 -5.15 10.31 -2.71
N LEU A 62 -5.64 9.72 -3.81
CA LEU A 62 -4.82 8.96 -4.76
C LEU A 62 -3.69 9.81 -5.34
N GLY A 63 -3.96 11.06 -5.68
CA GLY A 63 -2.96 12.02 -6.14
C GLY A 63 -1.89 12.33 -5.10
N ARG A 64 -2.25 12.45 -3.81
CA ARG A 64 -1.29 12.61 -2.71
C ARG A 64 -0.39 11.37 -2.60
N MET A 65 -0.96 10.17 -2.63
CA MET A 65 -0.18 8.94 -2.54
C MET A 65 0.75 8.78 -3.75
N ARG A 66 0.25 9.05 -4.96
CA ARG A 66 1.08 8.98 -6.18
C ARG A 66 2.26 9.96 -6.12
N ARG A 67 2.07 11.18 -5.60
CA ARG A 67 3.18 12.14 -5.41
C ARG A 67 4.24 11.65 -4.44
N PHE A 68 3.84 10.99 -3.35
CA PHE A 68 4.77 10.37 -2.43
C PHE A 68 5.62 9.29 -3.13
N ILE A 69 4.98 8.41 -3.90
CA ILE A 69 5.68 7.39 -4.70
C ILE A 69 6.64 8.04 -5.71
N ALA A 70 6.19 9.05 -6.45
CA ALA A 70 7.00 9.74 -7.45
C ALA A 70 8.28 10.33 -6.84
N ARG A 71 8.20 10.92 -5.63
CA ARG A 71 9.39 11.41 -4.90
C ARG A 71 10.39 10.29 -4.62
N HIS A 72 9.92 9.15 -4.13
CA HIS A 72 10.80 8.00 -3.88
C HIS A 72 11.39 7.42 -5.17
N VAL A 73 10.61 7.34 -6.25
CA VAL A 73 11.14 6.92 -7.56
C VAL A 73 12.29 7.83 -8.01
N GLN A 74 12.17 9.14 -7.84
CA GLN A 74 13.25 10.08 -8.17
C GLN A 74 14.50 9.87 -7.30
N GLN A 75 14.33 9.61 -6.00
CA GLN A 75 15.45 9.28 -5.11
C GLN A 75 16.18 7.99 -5.54
N HIS A 76 15.43 6.98 -5.98
CA HIS A 76 16.01 5.72 -6.46
C HIS A 76 16.77 5.95 -7.77
N ARG A 77 16.18 6.69 -8.73
CA ARG A 77 16.87 7.09 -9.98
C ARG A 77 18.20 7.78 -9.71
N ALA A 78 18.24 8.71 -8.74
CA ALA A 78 19.45 9.46 -8.41
C ALA A 78 20.58 8.61 -7.83
N THR A 79 20.27 7.42 -7.32
CA THR A 79 21.20 6.54 -6.60
C THR A 79 21.25 5.13 -7.17
N LEU A 80 20.72 4.93 -8.39
CA LEU A 80 20.56 3.63 -9.01
C LEU A 80 21.93 3.04 -9.37
N ASP A 81 22.22 1.85 -8.85
CA ASP A 81 23.36 1.03 -9.26
C ASP A 81 22.86 -0.19 -10.06
N PRO A 82 23.11 -0.25 -11.38
CA PRO A 82 22.72 -1.40 -12.21
C PRO A 82 23.30 -2.75 -11.78
N ALA A 83 24.43 -2.75 -11.05
CA ALA A 83 25.06 -3.97 -10.57
C ALA A 83 24.42 -4.52 -9.27
N ALA A 84 23.70 -3.68 -8.54
CA ALA A 84 23.18 -4.00 -7.20
C ALA A 84 21.79 -3.38 -6.97
N PRO A 85 20.73 -3.86 -7.66
CA PRO A 85 19.38 -3.38 -7.42
C PRO A 85 18.94 -3.66 -5.98
N ARG A 86 18.42 -2.64 -5.30
CA ARG A 86 18.11 -2.70 -3.86
C ARG A 86 16.72 -3.24 -3.57
N ASP A 87 15.77 -2.98 -4.47
CA ASP A 87 14.35 -3.17 -4.24
C ASP A 87 13.55 -3.23 -5.55
N PHE A 88 12.22 -3.27 -5.42
CA PHE A 88 11.29 -3.27 -6.54
C PHE A 88 11.48 -2.07 -7.49
N ILE A 89 11.66 -0.85 -6.96
CA ILE A 89 11.77 0.36 -7.78
C ILE A 89 13.02 0.28 -8.64
N ASP A 90 14.16 -0.08 -8.07
CA ASP A 90 15.41 -0.26 -8.82
C ASP A 90 15.25 -1.34 -9.90
N CYS A 91 14.67 -2.49 -9.56
CA CYS A 91 14.41 -3.56 -10.53
C CYS A 91 13.57 -3.08 -11.72
N PHE A 92 12.52 -2.31 -11.44
CA PHE A 92 11.64 -1.78 -12.47
C PHE A 92 12.37 -0.74 -13.34
N LEU A 93 13.14 0.17 -12.73
CA LEU A 93 13.93 1.17 -13.45
C LEU A 93 14.96 0.51 -14.39
N LEU A 94 15.62 -0.55 -13.96
CA LEU A 94 16.55 -1.30 -14.81
C LEU A 94 15.82 -2.01 -15.96
N GLN A 95 14.60 -2.51 -15.71
CA GLN A 95 13.80 -3.09 -16.79
C GLN A 95 13.32 -2.02 -17.79
N MET A 96 13.00 -0.81 -17.32
CA MET A 96 12.68 0.32 -18.20
C MET A 96 13.85 0.66 -19.14
N ASP A 97 15.09 0.71 -18.64
CA ASP A 97 16.24 1.00 -19.50
C ASP A 97 16.52 -0.12 -20.52
N LYS A 98 16.31 -1.39 -20.14
CA LYS A 98 16.39 -2.54 -21.07
C LYS A 98 15.34 -2.52 -22.17
N GLU A 99 14.20 -1.86 -21.94
CA GLU A 99 13.08 -1.83 -22.88
C GLU A 99 12.85 -0.49 -23.56
N LYS A 100 13.75 0.49 -23.39
CA LYS A 100 13.58 1.85 -23.89
C LYS A 100 13.32 1.96 -25.40
N ASP A 101 13.82 1.01 -26.18
CA ASP A 101 13.67 0.98 -27.64
C ASP A 101 12.48 0.14 -28.10
N LYS A 102 11.76 -0.52 -27.18
CA LYS A 102 10.57 -1.33 -27.50
C LYS A 102 9.33 -0.43 -27.55
N ALA A 103 8.79 -0.26 -28.75
CA ALA A 103 7.51 0.42 -28.92
C ALA A 103 6.40 -0.29 -28.13
N GLY A 104 5.62 0.47 -27.36
CA GLY A 104 4.50 -0.06 -26.57
C GLY A 104 4.91 -0.80 -25.29
N SER A 105 6.13 -0.59 -24.76
CA SER A 105 6.53 -1.19 -23.48
C SER A 105 5.65 -0.70 -22.31
N GLU A 106 5.22 -1.65 -21.48
CA GLU A 106 4.53 -1.38 -20.22
C GLU A 106 5.50 -0.91 -19.12
N PHE A 107 6.82 -1.00 -19.35
CA PHE A 107 7.83 -0.46 -18.45
C PHE A 107 8.01 1.04 -18.73
N ASN A 108 7.08 1.82 -18.20
CA ASN A 108 7.09 3.28 -18.24
C ASN A 108 6.92 3.87 -16.84
N GLU A 109 7.19 5.16 -16.69
CA GLU A 109 7.18 5.85 -15.39
C GLU A 109 5.81 5.86 -14.73
N LYS A 110 4.74 6.02 -15.52
CA LYS A 110 3.37 5.97 -15.01
C LYS A 110 3.06 4.59 -14.41
N ASN A 111 3.43 3.52 -15.10
CA ASN A 111 3.20 2.16 -14.62
C ASN A 111 4.09 1.81 -13.41
N LEU A 112 5.33 2.33 -13.35
CA LEU A 112 6.17 2.23 -12.17
C LEU A 112 5.47 2.82 -10.95
N GLU A 113 5.02 4.07 -11.04
CA GLU A 113 4.34 4.75 -9.93
C GLU A 113 3.06 4.02 -9.50
N LEU A 114 2.22 3.63 -10.46
CA LEU A 114 0.94 2.95 -10.18
C LEU A 114 1.15 1.56 -9.59
N THR A 115 2.11 0.78 -10.10
CA THR A 115 2.40 -0.57 -9.59
C THR A 115 3.00 -0.50 -8.19
N THR A 116 3.92 0.44 -7.96
CA THR A 116 4.50 0.69 -6.64
C THR A 116 3.41 1.08 -5.62
N LEU A 117 2.51 1.99 -6.02
CA LEU A 117 1.37 2.38 -5.20
C LEU A 117 0.46 1.20 -4.89
N ASN A 118 0.14 0.37 -5.88
CA ASN A 118 -0.71 -0.81 -5.72
C ASN A 118 -0.11 -1.79 -4.70
N LEU A 119 1.16 -2.17 -4.87
CA LEU A 119 1.87 -3.06 -3.95
C LEU A 119 1.89 -2.49 -2.52
N PHE A 120 2.24 -1.21 -2.38
CA PHE A 120 2.33 -0.56 -1.08
C PHE A 120 0.96 -0.47 -0.39
N PHE A 121 -0.08 -0.04 -1.09
CA PHE A 121 -1.43 0.11 -0.56
C PHE A 121 -2.04 -1.25 -0.17
N ALA A 122 -2.02 -2.21 -1.09
CA ALA A 122 -2.59 -3.54 -0.88
C ALA A 122 -1.88 -4.28 0.27
N GLY A 123 -0.55 -4.18 0.35
CA GLY A 123 0.24 -4.83 1.39
C GLY A 123 0.11 -4.19 2.78
N THR A 124 -0.38 -2.95 2.87
CA THR A 124 -0.42 -2.18 4.11
C THR A 124 -1.81 -2.17 4.74
N GLU A 125 -2.82 -1.67 4.02
CA GLU A 125 -4.16 -1.43 4.61
C GLU A 125 -4.89 -2.73 4.91
N THR A 126 -4.78 -3.75 4.04
CA THR A 126 -5.48 -5.03 4.23
C THR A 126 -4.97 -5.75 5.49
N VAL A 127 -3.65 -5.91 5.63
CA VAL A 127 -3.03 -6.56 6.78
C VAL A 127 -3.28 -5.76 8.07
N SER A 128 -3.14 -4.43 8.03
CA SER A 128 -3.45 -3.55 9.16
C SER A 128 -4.90 -3.72 9.62
N SER A 129 -5.85 -3.71 8.69
CA SER A 129 -7.27 -3.88 8.98
C SER A 129 -7.55 -5.27 9.55
N THR A 130 -7.04 -6.34 8.94
CA THR A 130 -7.20 -7.71 9.45
C THR A 130 -6.66 -7.86 10.87
N LEU A 131 -5.47 -7.32 11.16
CA LEU A 131 -4.91 -7.36 12.51
C LEU A 131 -5.76 -6.59 13.52
N ARG A 132 -6.21 -5.38 13.17
CA ARG A 132 -7.10 -4.56 14.03
C ARG A 132 -8.39 -5.32 14.37
N TYR A 133 -9.04 -5.91 13.37
CA TYR A 133 -10.24 -6.72 13.59
C TYR A 133 -9.93 -8.01 14.36
N GLY A 134 -8.81 -8.68 14.06
CA GLY A 134 -8.36 -9.86 14.78
C GLY A 134 -8.18 -9.61 16.27
N PHE A 135 -7.53 -8.50 16.66
CA PHE A 135 -7.41 -8.10 18.05
C PHE A 135 -8.75 -7.76 18.69
N LEU A 136 -9.63 -7.06 17.98
CA LEU A 136 -10.98 -6.76 18.47
C LEU A 136 -11.77 -8.05 18.78
N LEU A 137 -11.70 -9.03 17.89
CA LEU A 137 -12.34 -10.33 18.09
C LEU A 137 -11.75 -11.09 19.27
N LEU A 138 -10.43 -11.07 19.45
CA LEU A 138 -9.77 -11.70 20.60
C LEU A 138 -10.18 -11.06 21.93
N MET A 139 -10.33 -9.73 21.98
CA MET A 139 -10.83 -9.03 23.17
C MET A 139 -12.29 -9.36 23.48
N LYS A 140 -13.12 -9.56 22.45
CA LYS A 140 -14.53 -9.93 22.60
C LYS A 140 -14.71 -11.39 23.05
N HIS A 141 -13.75 -12.26 22.72
CA HIS A 141 -13.79 -13.71 22.97
C HIS A 141 -12.58 -14.19 23.79
N PRO A 142 -12.44 -13.74 25.06
CA PRO A 142 -11.28 -14.05 25.90
C PRO A 142 -11.06 -15.55 26.13
N GLU A 143 -12.10 -16.38 26.02
CA GLU A 143 -12.05 -17.84 26.07
C GLU A 143 -11.16 -18.46 24.99
N VAL A 144 -11.14 -17.87 23.79
CA VAL A 144 -10.27 -18.30 22.68
C VAL A 144 -8.81 -17.97 22.98
N GLN A 145 -8.55 -16.83 23.63
CA GLN A 145 -7.21 -16.41 24.02
C GLN A 145 -6.67 -17.22 25.21
N GLY A 146 -7.53 -17.53 26.19
CA GLY A 146 -7.21 -18.37 27.35
C GLY A 146 -6.90 -19.83 26.97
N GLY A 147 -7.63 -20.40 26.00
CA GLY A 147 -7.35 -21.73 25.47
C GLY A 147 -5.98 -21.86 24.79
N ARG A 148 -5.51 -20.78 24.14
CA ARG A 148 -4.19 -20.72 23.49
C ARG A 148 -3.04 -20.63 24.51
N ARG A 149 -3.22 -19.87 25.60
CA ARG A 149 -2.24 -19.80 26.71
C ARG A 149 -2.06 -21.15 27.42
N ARG A 150 -3.12 -21.94 27.59
CA ARG A 150 -3.03 -23.27 28.22
C ARG A 150 -2.33 -24.31 27.35
N ARG A 151 -2.47 -24.24 26.02
CA ARG A 151 -1.76 -25.15 25.09
C ARG A 151 -0.26 -24.84 24.95
N GLY A 152 0.17 -23.60 25.17
CA GLY A 152 1.58 -23.22 25.16
C GLY A 152 2.37 -23.62 26.42
N HIS A 153 1.71 -24.11 27.48
CA HIS A 153 2.34 -24.58 28.72
C HIS A 153 2.14 -26.10 28.97
N GLY A 154 1.41 -26.81 28.09
CA GLY A 154 1.14 -28.24 28.24
C GLY A 154 2.16 -29.17 27.58
N GLY A 155 3.29 -28.64 27.09
CA GLY A 155 4.31 -29.39 26.35
C GLY A 155 5.62 -29.56 27.10
N SER A 156 5.58 -29.89 28.40
CA SER A 156 6.73 -30.46 29.11
C SER A 156 6.26 -31.09 30.43
N ALA A 157 5.93 -32.38 30.39
CA ALA A 157 5.94 -33.25 31.56
C ALA A 157 5.83 -34.71 31.09
N GLY A 158 6.93 -35.47 31.33
CA GLY A 158 6.95 -36.92 31.57
C GLY A 158 6.65 -37.82 30.39
#